data_AF-A0A258EPY7-F1
#
_entry.id   AF-A0A258EPY7-F1
#
_cell.length_a   1.000
_cell.length_b   1.000
_cell.length_c   1.000
_cell.angle_alpha   90.00
_cell.angle_beta   90.00
_cell.angle_gamma   90.00
#
_symmetry.space_group_name_H-M   'P 1'
#
loop_
_entity.id
_entity.type
_entity.pdbx_description
1 polymer ?
#
loop_
_entity_poly.entity_id
_entity_poly.type
_entity_poly.pdbx_seq_one_letter_code
_entity_poly.pdbx_strand_id
1 'polypeptide(L)'
;MKKLIYGFLTVLTIQGCGKTSVENASPTYREAFFLNEQGLQDFWDSSLPEGMVTLDSEWFFLGKDSLPGIKREIPLEISDEVINLPHRILAPNHSLWYRKEVNLQAGVLLLDADDGAQLWANGRRIPRSEDGEYFTISEDGTYSLTIRAVNNAMAGGLRRVTWISEVDFQGWKSKESQR
;
A
#
# COMPACT_ATOMS: atom_id res chain seq x y z
N MET A 1 68.28 -33.31 -25.43
CA MET A 1 67.62 -34.54 -24.93
C MET A 1 66.77 -34.18 -23.72
N LYS A 2 65.52 -34.67 -23.68
CA LYS A 2 64.56 -34.63 -22.53
C LYS A 2 63.98 -33.22 -22.27
N LYS A 3 62.67 -32.97 -22.16
CA LYS A 3 61.46 -33.82 -22.05
C LYS A 3 60.23 -32.98 -22.47
N LEU A 4 59.28 -33.63 -23.12
CA LEU A 4 57.85 -33.26 -23.17
C LEU A 4 57.32 -32.97 -21.76
N ILE A 5 56.53 -31.90 -21.61
CA ILE A 5 55.46 -31.85 -20.61
C ILE A 5 54.18 -31.39 -21.33
N TYR A 6 53.27 -32.35 -21.48
CA TYR A 6 51.84 -32.20 -21.75
C TYR A 6 51.26 -31.09 -20.85
N GLY A 7 50.43 -30.17 -21.35
CA GLY A 7 49.09 -30.51 -21.81
C GLY A 7 48.16 -30.67 -20.60
N PHE A 8 47.66 -29.57 -20.05
CA PHE A 8 46.46 -29.54 -19.20
C PHE A 8 45.96 -28.09 -19.09
N LEU A 9 45.34 -27.59 -20.16
CA LEU A 9 44.55 -26.36 -20.10
C LEU A 9 43.18 -26.66 -20.68
N THR A 10 42.35 -27.31 -19.88
CA THR A 10 40.97 -27.56 -20.23
C THR A 10 40.15 -27.57 -18.95
N VAL A 11 38.99 -26.93 -19.03
CA VAL A 11 37.88 -26.98 -18.08
C VAL A 11 37.97 -26.00 -16.90
N LEU A 12 37.79 -24.70 -17.20
CA LEU A 12 37.10 -23.78 -16.28
C LEU A 12 35.59 -23.97 -16.51
N THR A 13 35.04 -25.05 -15.96
CA THR A 13 33.58 -25.24 -15.88
C THR A 13 33.00 -24.26 -14.88
N ILE A 14 32.33 -23.24 -15.42
CA ILE A 14 30.99 -22.78 -15.03
C ILE A 14 30.56 -23.33 -13.66
N GLN A 15 31.08 -22.73 -12.59
CA GLN A 15 30.51 -22.98 -11.27
C GLN A 15 29.29 -22.08 -11.11
N GLY A 16 28.17 -22.80 -10.98
CA GLY A 16 26.81 -22.35 -10.82
C GLY A 16 26.63 -20.94 -10.29
N CYS A 17 25.86 -20.18 -11.07
CA CYS A 17 24.87 -19.29 -10.50
C CYS A 17 23.95 -20.15 -9.62
N GLY A 18 24.35 -20.36 -8.36
CA GLY A 18 23.48 -20.93 -7.37
C GLY A 18 22.29 -19.99 -7.28
N LYS A 19 21.13 -20.44 -7.78
CA LYS A 19 19.86 -19.79 -7.50
C LYS A 19 19.77 -19.72 -5.98
N THR A 20 20.12 -18.57 -5.42
CA THR A 20 19.89 -18.29 -4.01
C THR A 20 18.39 -18.43 -3.86
N SER A 21 17.95 -19.49 -3.18
CA SER A 21 16.54 -19.68 -2.88
C SER A 21 16.07 -18.42 -2.16
N VAL A 22 15.18 -17.68 -2.79
CA VAL A 22 14.55 -16.46 -2.25
C VAL A 22 13.60 -16.81 -1.09
N GLU A 23 13.46 -18.10 -0.78
CA GLU A 23 12.59 -18.64 0.27
C GLU A 23 12.89 -18.09 1.68
N ASN A 24 14.04 -17.43 1.89
CA ASN A 24 14.37 -16.70 3.12
C ASN A 24 14.86 -15.26 2.90
N ALA A 25 14.72 -14.69 1.69
CA ALA A 25 14.86 -13.25 1.57
C ALA A 25 13.65 -12.63 2.27
N SER A 26 13.87 -11.77 3.26
CA SER A 26 12.81 -10.91 3.78
C SER A 26 12.12 -10.29 2.55
N PRO A 27 10.80 -10.50 2.35
CA PRO A 27 10.14 -10.05 1.14
C PRO A 27 10.50 -8.58 0.95
N THR A 28 10.99 -8.23 -0.24
CA THR A 28 11.19 -6.82 -0.53
C THR A 28 9.83 -6.19 -0.37
N TYR A 29 9.73 -5.13 0.43
CA TYR A 29 8.45 -4.67 0.99
C TYR A 29 7.35 -4.43 -0.06
N ARG A 30 7.76 -4.15 -1.30
CA ARG A 30 6.92 -4.13 -2.50
C ARG A 30 6.05 -5.40 -2.62
N GLU A 31 6.60 -6.59 -2.42
CA GLU A 31 5.86 -7.87 -2.49
C GLU A 31 4.76 -8.00 -1.43
N ALA A 32 4.90 -7.34 -0.27
CA ALA A 32 3.88 -7.39 0.77
C ALA A 32 2.74 -6.39 0.58
N PHE A 33 2.96 -5.32 -0.20
CA PHE A 33 1.94 -4.33 -0.55
C PHE A 33 1.38 -4.54 -1.95
N PHE A 34 2.01 -5.30 -2.83
CA PHE A 34 1.55 -5.48 -4.19
C PHE A 34 1.39 -6.97 -4.49
N LEU A 35 0.29 -7.55 -4.02
CA LEU A 35 -0.21 -8.80 -4.61
C LEU A 35 -0.87 -8.39 -5.94
N ASN A 36 -0.09 -8.46 -7.03
CA ASN A 36 -0.51 -8.27 -8.43
C ASN A 36 -0.69 -6.81 -8.92
N GLU A 37 0.42 -6.16 -9.31
CA GLU A 37 0.44 -4.81 -9.92
C GLU A 37 -0.51 -4.63 -11.13
N GLN A 38 -0.77 -5.71 -11.88
CA GLN A 38 -1.72 -5.69 -12.99
C GLN A 38 -3.17 -5.57 -12.51
N GLY A 39 -3.54 -6.33 -11.47
CA GLY A 39 -4.86 -6.20 -10.83
C GLY A 39 -5.08 -4.85 -10.12
N LEU A 40 -4.01 -4.23 -9.62
CA LEU A 40 -4.05 -2.88 -9.05
C LEU A 40 -4.41 -1.82 -10.09
N GLN A 41 -3.71 -1.82 -11.23
CA GLN A 41 -3.96 -0.86 -12.29
C GLN A 41 -5.35 -1.10 -12.89
N ASP A 42 -5.73 -2.36 -13.14
CA ASP A 42 -7.05 -2.73 -13.64
C ASP A 42 -8.18 -2.32 -12.68
N PHE A 43 -7.98 -2.42 -11.36
CA PHE A 43 -8.96 -1.96 -10.37
C PHE A 43 -9.20 -0.45 -10.44
N TRP A 44 -8.14 0.35 -10.58
CA TRP A 44 -8.25 1.81 -10.70
C TRP A 44 -8.65 2.29 -12.09
N ASP A 45 -8.33 1.52 -13.13
CA ASP A 45 -8.68 1.80 -14.53
C ASP A 45 -10.12 1.33 -14.87
N SER A 46 -10.67 0.40 -14.08
CA SER A 46 -12.08 0.06 -14.12
C SER A 46 -12.94 1.28 -13.80
N SER A 47 -14.11 1.39 -14.44
CA SER A 47 -15.08 2.43 -14.09
C SER A 47 -15.61 2.14 -12.67
N LEU A 48 -14.95 2.70 -11.66
CA LEU A 48 -15.40 2.69 -10.27
C LEU A 48 -16.88 3.13 -10.20
N PRO A 49 -17.66 2.64 -9.21
CA PRO A 49 -19.09 2.93 -9.14
C PRO A 49 -19.38 4.43 -9.11
N GLU A 50 -20.54 4.80 -9.61
CA GLU A 50 -21.12 6.13 -9.35
C GLU A 50 -21.46 6.26 -7.85
N GLY A 51 -21.49 7.48 -7.31
CA GLY A 51 -21.84 7.72 -5.90
C GLY A 51 -20.67 7.73 -4.90
N MET A 52 -19.44 7.69 -5.40
CA MET A 52 -18.24 7.83 -4.57
C MET A 52 -18.18 9.17 -3.82
N VAL A 53 -17.80 9.14 -2.56
CA VAL A 53 -17.55 10.34 -1.74
C VAL A 53 -16.05 10.48 -1.54
N THR A 54 -15.50 11.62 -1.95
CA THR A 54 -14.07 11.92 -1.70
C THR A 54 -13.91 12.61 -0.35
N LEU A 55 -12.97 12.13 0.45
CA LEU A 55 -12.59 12.71 1.73
C LEU A 55 -11.29 13.49 1.53
N ASP A 56 -11.36 14.68 0.91
CA ASP A 56 -10.19 15.46 0.48
C ASP A 56 -9.72 16.53 1.47
N SER A 57 -10.54 16.86 2.47
CA SER A 57 -10.32 18.05 3.29
C SER A 57 -10.23 17.72 4.77
N GLU A 58 -9.67 18.65 5.56
CA GLU A 58 -9.62 18.58 7.02
C GLU A 58 -8.98 17.29 7.56
N TRP A 59 -7.83 16.92 6.99
CA TRP A 59 -6.99 15.85 7.52
C TRP A 59 -5.95 16.44 8.45
N PHE A 60 -5.63 15.76 9.55
CA PHE A 60 -4.48 16.06 10.38
C PHE A 60 -3.26 15.28 9.88
N PHE A 61 -2.19 15.98 9.53
CA PHE A 61 -0.90 15.36 9.25
C PHE A 61 -0.16 15.13 10.57
N LEU A 62 0.00 13.86 10.96
CA LEU A 62 0.59 13.47 12.23
C LEU A 62 2.13 13.45 12.18
N GLY A 63 2.72 13.51 10.99
CA GLY A 63 4.16 13.49 10.79
C GLY A 63 4.64 12.30 9.97
N LYS A 64 5.91 11.95 10.14
CA LYS A 64 6.62 10.97 9.31
C LYS A 64 7.42 9.99 10.15
N ASP A 65 7.54 8.76 9.67
CA ASP A 65 8.38 7.74 10.28
C ASP A 65 9.24 7.03 9.22
N SER A 66 10.45 6.60 9.59
CA SER A 66 11.38 5.89 8.71
C SER A 66 11.37 4.37 8.93
N LEU A 67 10.39 3.83 9.66
CA LEU A 67 10.41 2.44 10.09
C LEU A 67 9.84 1.51 9.01
N PRO A 68 10.56 0.46 8.58
CA PRO A 68 10.10 -0.46 7.54
C PRO A 68 9.26 -1.59 8.13
N GLY A 69 8.09 -1.94 7.60
CA GLY A 69 7.32 -3.09 8.12
C GLY A 69 5.82 -2.85 8.18
N ILE A 70 5.04 -3.93 8.02
CA ILE A 70 3.57 -3.90 7.96
C ILE A 70 2.97 -3.77 9.37
N LYS A 71 3.60 -4.40 10.37
CA LYS A 71 3.19 -4.33 11.76
C LYS A 71 3.68 -3.01 12.36
N ARG A 72 2.75 -2.06 12.49
CA ARG A 72 3.01 -0.70 12.96
C ARG A 72 2.00 -0.33 14.04
N GLU A 73 2.46 0.47 14.98
CA GLU A 73 1.61 1.11 15.97
C GLU A 73 1.38 2.57 15.57
N ILE A 74 0.25 3.13 15.98
CA ILE A 74 -0.08 4.53 15.74
C ILE A 74 0.91 5.39 16.56
N PRO A 75 1.52 6.44 15.96
CA PRO A 75 2.46 7.29 16.69
C PRO A 75 1.80 7.99 17.88
N LEU A 76 2.54 8.12 18.99
CA LEU A 76 2.09 8.79 20.21
C LEU A 76 2.15 10.32 20.08
N GLU A 77 3.15 10.83 19.36
CA GLU A 77 3.31 12.26 19.09
C GLU A 77 2.51 12.63 17.85
N ILE A 78 1.69 13.68 17.98
CA ILE A 78 0.77 14.14 16.95
C ILE A 78 1.13 15.58 16.61
N SER A 79 1.34 15.83 15.32
CA SER A 79 1.29 17.20 14.77
C SER A 79 -0.17 17.59 14.52
N ASP A 80 -0.53 18.82 14.89
CA ASP A 80 -1.86 19.41 14.70
C ASP A 80 -2.00 20.13 13.34
N GLU A 81 -1.12 19.81 12.38
CA GLU A 81 -1.16 20.39 11.05
C GLU A 81 -2.38 19.90 10.27
N VAL A 82 -3.31 20.80 9.95
CA VAL A 82 -4.47 20.49 9.11
C VAL A 82 -4.12 20.71 7.64
N ILE A 83 -4.36 19.69 6.82
CA ILE A 83 -4.05 19.65 5.38
C ILE A 83 -5.27 19.22 4.57
N ASN A 84 -5.20 19.48 3.27
CA ASN A 84 -6.08 18.91 2.26
C ASN A 84 -5.28 17.97 1.35
N LEU A 85 -5.97 16.98 0.77
CA LEU A 85 -5.45 16.05 -0.21
C LEU A 85 -5.63 16.61 -1.63
N PRO A 86 -4.71 16.33 -2.57
CA PRO A 86 -3.50 15.53 -2.39
C PRO A 86 -2.44 16.24 -1.55
N HIS A 87 -1.82 15.52 -0.63
CA HIS A 87 -0.70 16.00 0.16
C HIS A 87 0.55 15.18 -0.14
N ARG A 88 1.55 15.84 -0.72
CA ARG A 88 2.78 15.21 -1.20
C ARG A 88 3.98 16.03 -0.78
N ILE A 89 4.91 15.40 -0.08
CA ILE A 89 6.10 16.08 0.45
C ILE A 89 7.38 15.34 0.06
N LEU A 90 8.48 16.10 -0.03
CA LEU A 90 9.81 15.56 -0.27
C LEU A 90 10.34 14.94 1.04
N ALA A 91 9.97 13.69 1.29
CA ALA A 91 10.37 12.94 2.47
C ALA A 91 10.91 11.56 2.07
N PRO A 92 12.16 11.48 1.56
CA PRO A 92 12.68 10.23 1.01
C PRO A 92 12.66 9.08 2.02
N ASN A 93 12.12 7.92 1.63
CA ASN A 93 12.06 6.71 2.47
C ASN A 93 11.37 6.92 3.84
N HIS A 94 10.40 7.82 3.90
CA HIS A 94 9.58 8.02 5.10
C HIS A 94 8.12 7.78 4.78
N SER A 95 7.47 6.96 5.60
CA SER A 95 6.02 6.85 5.61
C SER A 95 5.39 8.05 6.31
N LEU A 96 4.19 8.40 5.88
CA LEU A 96 3.50 9.63 6.26
C LEU A 96 2.17 9.28 6.94
N TRP A 97 1.89 9.91 8.07
CA TRP A 97 0.73 9.60 8.90
C TRP A 97 -0.32 10.69 8.82
N TYR A 98 -1.57 10.27 8.71
CA TYR A 98 -2.74 11.12 8.56
C TYR A 98 -3.83 10.67 9.52
N ARG A 99 -4.66 11.59 10.01
CA ARG A 99 -5.86 11.29 10.78
C ARG A 99 -7.04 12.14 10.34
N LYS A 100 -8.24 11.57 10.35
CA LYS A 100 -9.49 12.30 10.17
C LYS A 100 -10.62 11.67 11.00
N GLU A 101 -11.42 12.52 11.61
CA GLU A 101 -12.72 12.12 12.17
C GLU A 101 -13.78 12.25 11.06
N VAL A 102 -14.57 11.20 10.85
CA VAL A 102 -15.59 11.18 9.81
C VAL A 102 -16.75 10.28 10.20
N ASN A 103 -17.97 10.66 9.82
CA ASN A 103 -19.12 9.77 9.92
C ASN A 103 -19.26 8.97 8.61
N LEU A 104 -19.21 7.65 8.71
CA LEU A 104 -19.31 6.75 7.57
C LEU A 104 -20.41 5.73 7.81
N GLN A 105 -21.10 5.36 6.74
CA GLN A 105 -21.91 4.15 6.70
C GLN A 105 -21.04 2.95 6.30
N ALA A 106 -21.59 1.75 6.48
CA ALA A 106 -20.99 0.52 5.99
C ALA A 106 -20.66 0.62 4.49
N GLY A 107 -19.48 0.12 4.12
CA GLY A 107 -18.96 0.20 2.77
C GLY A 107 -17.46 0.00 2.71
N VAL A 108 -16.81 0.63 1.74
CA VAL A 108 -15.38 0.46 1.50
C VAL A 108 -14.64 1.79 1.35
N LEU A 109 -13.39 1.82 1.79
CA LEU A 109 -12.45 2.91 1.58
C LEU A 109 -11.39 2.50 0.58
N LEU A 110 -11.14 3.36 -0.40
CA LEU A 110 -10.05 3.25 -1.36
C LEU A 110 -9.02 4.33 -1.03
N LEU A 111 -7.77 3.91 -0.86
CA LEU A 111 -6.67 4.79 -0.45
C LEU A 111 -5.64 4.89 -1.57
N ASP A 112 -5.51 6.07 -2.16
CA ASP A 112 -4.52 6.35 -3.19
C ASP A 112 -3.27 6.98 -2.55
N ALA A 113 -2.22 6.19 -2.40
CA ALA A 113 -0.91 6.59 -1.87
C ALA A 113 0.20 6.13 -2.84
N ASP A 114 1.38 6.75 -2.80
CA ASP A 114 2.46 6.44 -3.77
C ASP A 114 2.88 4.95 -3.75
N ASP A 115 3.26 4.41 -2.59
CA ASP A 115 3.76 3.02 -2.46
C ASP A 115 2.83 2.11 -1.63
N GLY A 116 1.56 2.49 -1.50
CA GLY A 116 0.53 1.77 -0.75
C GLY A 116 0.19 2.41 0.59
N ALA A 117 -0.86 1.89 1.23
CA ALA A 117 -1.43 2.48 2.42
C ALA A 117 -1.80 1.44 3.48
N GLN A 118 -1.97 1.95 4.68
CA GLN A 118 -2.27 1.19 5.87
C GLN A 118 -3.36 1.93 6.66
N LEU A 119 -4.44 1.24 7.02
CA LEU A 119 -5.59 1.86 7.67
C LEU A 119 -5.82 1.34 9.09
N TRP A 120 -6.12 2.26 10.00
CA TRP A 120 -6.75 1.98 11.28
C TRP A 120 -8.05 2.77 11.39
N ALA A 121 -9.06 2.15 11.99
CA ALA A 121 -10.33 2.78 12.32
C ALA A 121 -10.56 2.62 13.83
N ASN A 122 -10.75 3.75 14.53
CA ASN A 122 -10.89 3.77 15.99
C ASN A 122 -9.75 3.02 16.71
N GLY A 123 -8.52 3.22 16.23
CA GLY A 123 -7.31 2.59 16.76
C GLY A 123 -7.12 1.12 16.39
N ARG A 124 -8.10 0.46 15.78
CA ARG A 124 -8.00 -0.94 15.34
C ARG A 124 -7.52 -1.01 13.90
N ARG A 125 -6.59 -1.93 13.64
CA ARG A 125 -6.06 -2.13 12.29
C ARG A 125 -7.13 -2.74 11.40
N ILE A 126 -7.40 -2.10 10.26
CA ILE A 126 -8.22 -2.67 9.20
C ILE A 126 -7.28 -3.30 8.18
N PRO A 127 -7.34 -4.62 7.95
CA PRO A 127 -6.57 -5.26 6.91
C PRO A 127 -7.08 -4.79 5.54
N ARG A 128 -6.17 -4.74 4.58
CA ARG A 128 -6.57 -4.59 3.18
C ARG A 128 -7.30 -5.86 2.75
N SER A 129 -8.33 -5.72 1.91
CA SER A 129 -9.04 -6.86 1.33
C SER A 129 -8.11 -7.76 0.51
N GLU A 130 -8.37 -9.06 0.50
CA GLU A 130 -7.69 -10.03 -0.37
C GLU A 130 -8.22 -9.94 -1.82
N ASP A 131 -9.45 -9.44 -1.97
CA ASP A 131 -10.17 -9.34 -3.26
C ASP A 131 -9.87 -8.04 -4.02
N GLY A 132 -9.07 -7.13 -3.47
CA GLY A 132 -8.76 -5.85 -4.13
C GLY A 132 -8.17 -4.78 -3.21
N GLU A 133 -7.99 -3.58 -3.78
CA GLU A 133 -7.29 -2.46 -3.13
C GLU A 133 -8.22 -1.55 -2.34
N TYR A 134 -8.96 -2.15 -1.40
CA TYR A 134 -9.90 -1.44 -0.55
C TYR A 134 -9.90 -1.97 0.89
N PHE A 135 -10.47 -1.18 1.79
CA PHE A 135 -10.61 -1.47 3.22
C PHE A 135 -12.08 -1.42 3.61
N THR A 136 -12.61 -2.47 4.21
CA THR A 136 -14.03 -2.55 4.58
C THR A 136 -14.31 -1.83 5.90
N ILE A 137 -15.35 -1.00 5.89
CA ILE A 137 -16.01 -0.43 7.06
C ILE A 137 -17.32 -1.20 7.24
N SER A 138 -17.42 -2.02 8.29
CA SER A 138 -18.51 -2.98 8.42
C SER A 138 -19.80 -2.41 9.02
N GLU A 139 -19.73 -1.26 9.67
CA GLU A 139 -20.83 -0.70 10.46
C GLU A 139 -20.95 0.80 10.23
N ASP A 140 -22.13 1.35 10.52
CA ASP A 140 -22.37 2.79 10.47
C ASP A 140 -21.84 3.44 11.76
N GLY A 141 -21.17 4.58 11.64
CA GLY A 141 -20.73 5.31 12.83
C GLY A 141 -19.72 6.42 12.56
N THR A 142 -19.27 7.02 13.66
CA THR A 142 -18.16 7.98 13.64
C THR A 142 -16.85 7.23 13.81
N TYR A 143 -15.91 7.52 12.93
CA TYR A 143 -14.60 6.88 12.87
C TYR A 143 -13.47 7.90 12.96
N SER A 144 -12.54 7.63 13.88
CA SER A 144 -11.17 8.15 13.82
C SER A 144 -10.39 7.28 12.84
N LEU A 145 -10.31 7.72 11.59
CA LEU A 145 -9.46 7.08 10.58
C LEU A 145 -8.03 7.54 10.77
N THR A 146 -7.10 6.59 10.90
CA THR A 146 -5.66 6.85 10.86
C THR A 146 -5.08 6.12 9.67
N ILE A 147 -4.37 6.84 8.80
CA ILE A 147 -3.76 6.30 7.59
C ILE A 147 -2.25 6.48 7.68
N ARG A 148 -1.50 5.43 7.36
CA ARG A 148 -0.07 5.51 7.07
C ARG A 148 0.15 5.26 5.58
N ALA A 149 0.53 6.30 4.86
CA ALA A 149 0.94 6.22 3.47
C ALA A 149 2.41 5.81 3.41
N VAL A 150 2.70 4.69 2.75
CA VAL A 150 4.06 4.22 2.54
C VAL A 150 4.69 5.06 1.43
N ASN A 151 5.93 5.49 1.66
CA ASN A 151 6.72 6.19 0.65
C ASN A 151 8.19 5.76 0.75
N ASN A 152 8.61 5.02 -0.28
CA ASN A 152 9.98 4.56 -0.56
C ASN A 152 10.62 5.38 -1.70
N ALA A 153 9.89 6.35 -2.25
CA ALA A 153 10.38 7.27 -3.26
C ALA A 153 10.97 8.54 -2.61
N MET A 154 11.48 9.45 -3.46
CA MET A 154 11.99 10.76 -3.02
C MET A 154 10.89 11.66 -2.45
N ALA A 155 9.68 11.54 -2.99
CA ALA A 155 8.51 12.26 -2.53
C ALA A 155 7.30 11.32 -2.58
N GLY A 156 6.39 11.50 -1.63
CA GLY A 156 5.14 10.76 -1.61
C GLY A 156 4.15 11.34 -0.62
N GLY A 157 3.02 10.64 -0.49
CA GLY A 157 1.99 10.95 0.49
C GLY A 157 0.65 10.38 0.12
N LEU A 158 -0.39 11.02 0.62
CA LEU A 158 -1.77 10.60 0.44
C LEU A 158 -2.39 11.48 -0.64
N ARG A 159 -2.73 10.86 -1.77
CA ARG A 159 -3.25 11.55 -2.95
C ARG A 159 -4.76 11.69 -2.90
N ARG A 160 -5.46 10.63 -2.50
CA ARG A 160 -6.92 10.59 -2.42
C ARG A 160 -7.38 9.55 -1.43
N VAL A 161 -8.49 9.85 -0.76
CA VAL A 161 -9.27 8.88 0.03
C VAL A 161 -10.69 8.94 -0.46
N THR A 162 -11.24 7.80 -0.83
CA THR A 162 -12.58 7.71 -1.39
C THR A 162 -13.38 6.66 -0.63
N TRP A 163 -14.59 7.01 -0.23
CA TRP A 163 -15.55 6.09 0.35
C TRP A 163 -16.62 5.72 -0.68
N ILE A 164 -17.05 4.48 -0.63
CA ILE A 164 -18.13 3.91 -1.45
C ILE A 164 -19.06 3.18 -0.51
N SER A 165 -20.37 3.40 -0.64
CA SER A 165 -21.36 2.67 0.14
C SER A 165 -21.29 1.16 -0.16
N GLU A 166 -21.66 0.33 0.82
CA GLU A 166 -21.72 -1.12 0.62
C GLU A 166 -22.63 -1.48 -0.57
N VAL A 167 -23.77 -0.79 -0.70
CA VAL A 167 -24.74 -1.03 -1.77
C VAL A 167 -24.13 -0.75 -3.15
N ASP A 168 -23.48 0.40 -3.32
CA ASP A 168 -22.87 0.79 -4.60
C ASP A 168 -21.69 -0.13 -4.94
N PHE A 169 -20.89 -0.48 -3.93
CA PHE A 169 -19.74 -1.36 -4.11
C PHE A 169 -20.15 -2.77 -4.54
N GLN A 170 -21.13 -3.38 -3.88
CA GLN A 170 -21.63 -4.71 -4.26
C GLN A 170 -22.34 -4.70 -5.62
N GLY A 171 -23.09 -3.63 -5.91
CA GLY A 171 -23.72 -3.43 -7.21
C GLY A 171 -22.71 -3.36 -8.35
N TRP A 172 -21.57 -2.70 -8.12
CA TRP A 172 -20.45 -2.65 -9.06
C TRP A 172 -19.72 -4.00 -9.19
N LYS A 173 -19.35 -4.63 -8.08
CA LYS A 173 -18.65 -5.94 -8.08
C LYS A 173 -19.45 -7.02 -8.82
N SER A 174 -20.77 -6.99 -8.68
CA SER A 174 -21.68 -7.91 -9.37
C SER A 174 -21.69 -7.71 -10.89
N LYS A 175 -21.64 -6.46 -11.37
CA LYS A 175 -21.61 -6.14 -12.80
C LYS A 175 -20.28 -6.53 -13.43
N GLU A 176 -19.17 -6.29 -12.74
CA GLU A 176 -17.84 -6.68 -13.20
C GLU A 176 -17.73 -8.20 -13.33
N SER A 177 -18.28 -8.98 -12.39
CA SER A 177 -18.26 -10.46 -12.47
C SER A 177 -19.03 -11.07 -13.65
N GLN A 178 -19.87 -10.28 -14.33
CA GLN A 178 -20.69 -10.72 -15.47
C GLN A 178 -20.08 -10.31 -16.83
N ARG A 179 -18.98 -9.56 -16.83
CA ARG A 179 -18.23 -9.21 -18.05
C ARG A 179 -17.22 -10.30 -18.39
#